data_AF-A0A951T1U1-F1
#
_entry.id   AF-A0A951T1U1-F1
#
_cell.length_a   1.000
_cell.length_b   1.000
_cell.length_c   1.000
_cell.angle_alpha   90.00
_cell.angle_beta   90.00
_cell.angle_gamma   90.00
#
_symmetry.space_group_name_H-M   'P 1'
#
loop_
_entity.id
_entity.type
_entity.pdbx_description
1 polymer ?
#
loop_
_entity_poly.entity_id
_entity_poly.type
_entity_poly.pdbx_seq_one_letter_code
_entity_poly.pdbx_strand_id
1 'polypeptide(L)' 'MRTNIVHIGATELNYEIRKIVEIGNRISELSGKPILWENIGDPVKKGQTLPGWMKDI' A
#
# COMPACT_ATOMS: atom_id res chain seq x y z
N MET A 1 -21.62 20.15 16.33
CA MET A 1 -21.49 18.73 15.92
C MET A 1 -20.92 18.70 14.51
N ARG A 2 -19.94 17.84 14.21
CA ARG A 2 -19.39 17.70 12.85
C ARG A 2 -20.32 16.84 11.99
N THR A 3 -20.54 17.25 10.75
CA THR A 3 -21.27 16.47 9.75
C THR A 3 -20.47 15.22 9.39
N ASN A 4 -21.12 14.05 9.39
CA ASN A 4 -20.51 12.84 8.85
C ASN A 4 -20.50 12.93 7.32
N ILE A 5 -19.31 12.90 6.72
CA ILE A 5 -19.10 12.98 5.28
C ILE A 5 -18.87 11.61 4.63
N VAL A 6 -18.84 10.54 5.43
CA VAL A 6 -18.62 9.19 4.92
C VAL A 6 -19.92 8.65 4.32
N HIS A 7 -19.88 8.30 3.04
CA HIS A 7 -21.02 7.69 2.34
C HIS A 7 -21.33 6.30 2.91
N ILE A 8 -22.61 5.91 2.93
CA ILE A 8 -23.08 4.64 3.51
C ILE A 8 -22.41 3.40 2.89
N GLY A 9 -22.04 3.48 1.61
CA GLY A 9 -21.39 2.40 0.87
C GLY A 9 -19.86 2.47 0.85
N ALA A 10 -19.24 3.34 1.65
CA ALA A 10 -17.78 3.48 1.66
C ALA A 10 -17.05 2.18 2.05
N THR A 11 -17.72 1.28 2.78
CA THR A 11 -17.19 -0.04 3.17
C THR A 11 -17.01 -0.99 1.99
N GLU A 12 -17.73 -0.76 0.89
CA GLU A 12 -17.66 -1.61 -0.31
C GLU A 12 -16.48 -1.25 -1.21
N LEU A 13 -15.89 -0.06 -1.01
CA LEU A 13 -14.74 0.40 -1.78
C LEU A 13 -13.46 -0.32 -1.33
N ASN A 14 -13.16 -1.43 -1.97
CA ASN A 14 -11.95 -2.20 -1.71
C ASN A 14 -10.86 -1.88 -2.75
N TYR A 15 -9.66 -1.60 -2.26
CA TYR A 15 -8.48 -1.44 -3.11
C TYR A 15 -7.67 -2.73 -3.14
N GLU A 16 -8.17 -3.71 -3.89
CA GLU A 16 -7.66 -5.10 -3.94
C GLU A 16 -6.15 -5.20 -4.27
N ILE A 17 -5.61 -4.25 -5.04
CA ILE A 17 -4.18 -4.20 -5.37
C ILE A 17 -3.31 -4.10 -4.11
N ARG A 18 -3.77 -3.41 -3.04
CA ARG A 18 -3.03 -3.37 -1.76
C ARG A 18 -3.07 -4.70 -1.01
N LYS A 19 -4.14 -5.50 -1.15
CA LYS A 19 -4.24 -6.82 -0.50
C LYS A 19 -3.18 -7.80 -1.03
N ILE A 20 -2.81 -7.69 -2.32
CA ILE A 20 -1.72 -8.47 -2.91
C ILE A 20 -0.40 -8.24 -2.15
N VAL A 21 -0.14 -7.00 -1.73
CA VAL A 21 1.08 -6.65 -0.97
C VAL A 21 1.10 -7.33 0.40
N GLU A 22 -0.04 -7.31 1.11
CA GLU A 22 -0.18 -7.98 2.40
C GLU A 22 0.07 -9.49 2.30
N ILE A 23 -0.54 -10.14 1.29
CA ILE A 23 -0.36 -11.57 1.04
C ILE A 23 1.10 -11.88 0.71
N GLY A 24 1.73 -11.10 -0.18
CA GLY A 24 3.13 -11.34 -0.54
C GLY A 24 4.08 -11.16 0.65
N ASN A 25 3.86 -10.16 1.51
CA ASN A 25 4.64 -9.99 2.74
C ASN A 25 4.50 -11.22 3.65
N ARG A 26 3.27 -11.71 3.86
CA ARG A 26 3.04 -12.92 4.65
C ARG A 26 3.72 -14.16 4.07
N ILE A 27 3.70 -14.33 2.74
CA ILE A 27 4.43 -15.42 2.07
C ILE A 27 5.93 -15.27 2.28
N SER A 28 6.47 -14.05 2.17
CA SER A 28 7.89 -13.77 2.38
C SER A 28 8.33 -14.12 3.80
N GLU A 29 7.55 -13.71 4.81
CA GLU A 29 7.78 -14.01 6.23
C GLU A 29 7.76 -15.51 6.50
N LEU A 30 6.77 -16.24 5.98
CA LEU A 30 6.62 -17.67 6.22
C LEU A 30 7.65 -18.52 5.48
N SER A 31 8.02 -18.12 4.27
CA SER A 31 8.93 -18.89 3.41
C SER A 31 10.41 -18.50 3.57
N GLY A 32 10.69 -17.33 4.16
CA GLY A 32 12.02 -16.71 4.19
C GLY A 32 12.55 -16.29 2.81
N LYS A 33 11.72 -16.39 1.75
CA LYS A 33 12.12 -16.06 0.39
C LYS A 33 11.70 -14.63 0.01
N PRO A 34 12.50 -13.94 -0.82
CA PRO A 34 12.11 -12.64 -1.34
C PRO A 34 10.94 -12.76 -2.33
N ILE A 35 10.08 -11.75 -2.36
CA ILE A 35 9.00 -11.62 -3.36
C ILE A 35 9.44 -10.69 -4.48
N LEU A 36 9.23 -11.12 -5.72
CA LEU A 36 9.39 -10.28 -6.90
C LEU A 36 8.06 -9.58 -7.22
N TRP A 37 8.10 -8.26 -7.29
CA TRP A 37 6.92 -7.41 -7.53
C TRP A 37 6.90 -6.91 -8.97
N GLU A 38 6.39 -7.73 -9.89
CA GLU A 38 6.35 -7.38 -11.32
C GLU A 38 5.23 -6.38 -11.63
N ASN A 39 4.05 -6.59 -11.03
CA ASN A 39 2.84 -5.81 -11.30
C ASN A 39 2.46 -4.85 -10.17
N ILE A 40 3.25 -4.79 -9.09
CA ILE A 40 3.08 -3.83 -8.00
C ILE A 40 4.19 -2.79 -8.09
N GLY A 41 3.82 -1.56 -8.45
CA GLY A 41 4.75 -0.45 -8.58
C GLY A 41 5.06 0.21 -7.24
N ASP A 42 6.34 0.20 -6.85
CA ASP A 42 6.87 1.07 -5.80
C ASP A 42 7.87 2.05 -6.44
N PRO A 43 7.52 3.34 -6.59
CA PRO A 43 8.39 4.33 -7.20
C PRO A 43 9.73 4.49 -6.47
N VAL A 44 9.76 4.28 -5.16
CA VAL A 44 10.99 4.37 -4.35
C VAL A 44 11.92 3.22 -4.71
N LYS A 45 11.40 1.99 -4.82
CA LYS A 45 12.17 0.84 -5.32
C LYS A 45 12.63 1.01 -6.77
N LYS A 46 11.93 1.83 -7.55
CA LYS A 46 12.29 2.19 -8.94
C LYS A 46 13.24 3.39 -9.03
N GLY A 47 13.78 3.88 -7.90
CA GLY A 47 14.79 4.93 -7.86
C GLY A 47 14.26 6.35 -7.71
N GLN A 48 12.95 6.54 -7.49
CA GLN A 48 12.42 7.86 -7.17
C GLN A 48 12.87 8.29 -5.77
N THR A 49 13.46 9.47 -5.66
CA THR A 49 13.84 10.06 -4.38
C THR A 49 12.64 10.79 -3.79
N LEU A 50 12.32 10.55 -2.50
CA LEU A 50 11.32 11.36 -1.81
C LEU A 50 11.85 12.78 -1.62
N PRO A 51 11.06 13.81 -1.99
CA PRO A 51 11.32 15.18 -1.60
C PRO A 51 11.48 15.34 -0.07
N GLY A 52 12.44 16.16 0.36
CA GLY A 52 12.77 16.35 1.79
C GLY A 52 11.56 16.74 2.64
N TRP A 53 10.73 17.65 2.12
CA TRP A 53 9.53 18.15 2.79
C TRP A 53 8.53 17.06 3.21
N MET A 54 8.55 15.88 2.57
CA MET A 54 7.63 14.78 2.91
C MET A 54 7.92 14.14 4.27
N LYS A 55 9.12 14.35 4.84
CA LYS A 55 9.52 13.80 6.14
C LYS A 55 9.53 14.84 7.25
N ASP A 56 9.20 16.09 6.94
CA ASP A 56 9.30 17.24 7.85
C ASP A 56 8.01 17.49 8.65
N ILE A 57 7.06 16.54 8.66
CA ILE A 57 5.74 16.62 9.33
C ILE A 57 5.69 15.67 10.53
#